data_AF-A0AAW5PGX9-F1
#
_entry.id   AF-A0AAW5PGX9-F1
#
_cell.length_a   1.000
_cell.length_b   1.000
_cell.length_c   1.000
_cell.angle_alpha   90.00
_cell.angle_beta   90.00
_cell.angle_gamma   90.00
#
_symmetry.space_group_name_H-M   'P 1'
#
loop_
_entity.id
_entity.type
_entity.pdbx_description
1 polymer ?
#
loop_
_entity_poly.entity_id
_entity_poly.type
_entity_poly.pdbx_seq_one_letter_code
_entity_poly.pdbx_strand_id
1 'polypeptide(L)'
;MSAQDPREQLTERALTIEQAKTLLGGADATSMELSSRRTGMSFQRTRMSADRTLMSIIRTALSLIGFGFTIYQFFGHMLEVPGVGLRPHAPRNFGIALVGLGMVLLTLGILYHIRYMQGLRAEREEMIREGLIHGESHYPISLTLITAGLLWLLGLLAIVSMTFNVAPFA
;
A
#
# COMPACT_ATOMS: atom_id res chain seq x y z
N MET A 1 -47.35 59.12 4.31
CA MET A 1 -46.87 57.73 4.08
C MET A 1 -47.00 57.46 2.60
N SER A 2 -45.92 57.69 1.85
CA SER A 2 -45.90 57.46 0.39
C SER A 2 -46.04 55.96 0.14
N ALA A 3 -47.02 55.56 -0.66
CA ALA A 3 -47.18 54.19 -1.11
C ALA A 3 -45.99 53.85 -2.00
N GLN A 4 -44.99 53.19 -1.43
CA GLN A 4 -43.81 52.73 -2.16
C GLN A 4 -44.25 51.73 -3.23
N ASP A 5 -43.96 52.04 -4.49
CA ASP A 5 -44.46 51.33 -5.66
C ASP A 5 -44.13 49.83 -5.55
N PRO A 6 -45.12 48.92 -5.61
CA PRO A 6 -44.91 47.48 -5.50
C PRO A 6 -43.86 46.93 -6.47
N ARG A 7 -43.65 47.57 -7.62
CA ARG A 7 -42.65 47.14 -8.62
C ARG A 7 -41.20 47.43 -8.19
N GLU A 8 -40.99 48.50 -7.44
CA GLU A 8 -39.66 48.93 -7.00
C GLU A 8 -39.09 47.95 -5.96
N GLN A 9 -39.93 47.52 -5.02
CA GLN A 9 -39.57 46.51 -4.01
C GLN A 9 -39.26 45.13 -4.60
N LEU A 10 -39.94 44.75 -5.69
CA LEU A 10 -39.68 43.48 -6.39
C LEU A 10 -38.33 43.51 -7.11
N THR A 11 -37.95 44.67 -7.66
CA THR A 11 -36.69 44.86 -8.37
C THR A 11 -35.51 44.84 -7.42
N GLU A 12 -35.65 45.49 -6.26
CA GLU A 12 -34.64 45.50 -5.20
C GLU A 12 -34.41 44.09 -4.61
N ARG A 13 -35.50 43.33 -4.41
CA ARG A 13 -35.42 41.92 -4.00
C ARG A 13 -34.77 41.03 -5.07
N ALA A 14 -35.06 41.26 -6.35
CA ALA A 14 -34.44 40.51 -7.45
C ALA A 14 -32.93 40.77 -7.54
N LEU A 15 -32.49 42.02 -7.42
CA LEU A 15 -31.08 42.42 -7.36
C LEU A 15 -30.36 41.78 -6.16
N THR A 16 -31.01 41.77 -5.00
CA THR A 16 -30.47 41.14 -3.79
C THR A 16 -30.32 39.63 -3.95
N ILE A 17 -31.27 38.95 -4.60
CA ILE A 17 -31.20 37.50 -4.87
C ILE A 17 -30.09 37.17 -5.89
N GLU A 18 -29.90 38.01 -6.91
CA GLU A 18 -28.83 37.81 -7.89
C GLU A 18 -27.43 38.03 -7.28
N GLN A 19 -27.29 39.05 -6.44
CA GLN A 19 -26.08 39.29 -5.64
C GLN A 19 -25.82 38.15 -4.65
N ALA A 20 -26.86 37.68 -3.96
CA ALA A 20 -26.74 36.52 -3.08
C ALA A 20 -26.31 35.27 -3.86
N LYS A 21 -26.88 35.02 -5.05
CA LYS A 21 -26.52 33.88 -5.91
C LYS A 21 -25.08 33.95 -6.43
N THR A 22 -24.58 35.14 -6.78
CA THR A 22 -23.20 35.32 -7.24
C THR A 22 -22.19 35.17 -6.10
N LEU A 23 -22.50 35.71 -4.91
CA LEU A 23 -21.66 35.53 -3.71
C LEU A 23 -21.68 34.08 -3.22
N LEU A 24 -22.86 33.45 -3.15
CA LEU A 24 -23.02 32.05 -2.77
C LEU A 24 -22.38 31.12 -3.81
N GLY A 25 -22.57 31.37 -5.11
CA GLY A 25 -21.97 30.57 -6.17
C GLY A 25 -20.43 30.55 -6.13
N GLY A 26 -19.81 31.66 -5.75
CA GLY A 26 -18.35 31.71 -5.50
C GLY A 26 -17.91 30.95 -4.25
N ALA A 27 -18.71 31.03 -3.17
CA ALA A 27 -18.46 30.27 -1.94
C ALA A 27 -18.64 28.75 -2.14
N ASP A 28 -19.63 28.34 -2.93
CA ASP A 28 -19.92 26.94 -3.26
C ASP A 28 -18.81 26.34 -4.13
N ALA A 29 -18.37 27.06 -5.17
CA ALA A 29 -17.26 26.63 -6.02
C ALA A 29 -15.95 26.45 -5.22
N THR A 30 -15.65 27.40 -4.32
CA THR A 30 -14.48 27.32 -3.43
C THR A 30 -14.61 26.12 -2.47
N SER A 31 -15.80 25.90 -1.91
CA SER A 31 -16.07 24.78 -1.00
C SER A 31 -15.95 23.42 -1.70
N MET A 32 -16.42 23.31 -2.95
CA MET A 32 -16.27 22.13 -3.79
C MET A 32 -14.79 21.86 -4.11
N GLU A 33 -14.02 22.90 -4.46
CA GLU A 33 -12.59 22.75 -4.73
C GLU A 33 -11.82 22.29 -3.49
N LEU A 34 -12.06 22.91 -2.33
CA LEU A 34 -11.42 22.53 -1.07
C LEU A 34 -11.79 21.08 -0.66
N SER A 35 -13.03 20.68 -0.90
CA SER A 35 -13.49 19.31 -0.65
C SER A 35 -12.78 18.31 -1.58
N SER A 36 -12.67 18.62 -2.87
CA SER A 36 -11.96 17.79 -3.85
C SER A 36 -10.47 17.62 -3.49
N ARG A 37 -9.79 18.72 -3.10
CA ARG A 37 -8.39 18.67 -2.61
C ARG A 37 -8.25 17.82 -1.34
N ARG A 38 -9.20 17.91 -0.40
CA ARG A 38 -9.20 17.10 0.83
C ARG A 38 -9.36 15.61 0.53
N THR A 39 -10.21 15.25 -0.42
CA THR A 39 -10.36 13.88 -0.91
C THR A 39 -9.08 13.39 -1.59
N GLY A 40 -8.44 14.20 -2.43
CA GLY A 40 -7.11 13.86 -2.98
C GLY A 40 -6.07 13.56 -1.90
N MET A 41 -6.03 14.39 -0.84
CA MET A 41 -5.12 14.18 0.30
C MET A 41 -5.49 12.96 1.16
N SER A 42 -6.76 12.56 1.25
CA SER A 42 -7.13 11.33 1.96
C SER A 42 -6.60 10.10 1.24
N PHE A 43 -6.73 10.03 -0.09
CA PHE A 43 -6.15 8.93 -0.90
C PHE A 43 -4.63 8.81 -0.72
N GLN A 44 -3.90 9.92 -0.69
CA GLN A 44 -2.45 9.89 -0.43
C GLN A 44 -2.11 9.32 0.96
N ARG A 45 -2.88 9.69 1.99
CA ARG A 45 -2.71 9.14 3.35
C ARG A 45 -3.01 7.64 3.41
N THR A 46 -4.07 7.23 2.74
CA THR A 46 -4.47 5.83 2.59
C THR A 46 -3.36 5.00 1.93
N ARG A 47 -2.75 5.52 0.85
CA ARG A 47 -1.59 4.91 0.21
C ARG A 47 -0.39 4.80 1.15
N MET A 48 -0.03 5.88 1.83
CA MET A 48 1.09 5.87 2.80
C MET A 48 0.86 4.89 3.95
N SER A 49 -0.39 4.62 4.30
CA SER A 49 -0.74 3.55 5.25
C SER A 49 -0.44 2.17 4.66
N ALA A 50 -0.87 1.90 3.43
CA ALA A 50 -0.60 0.64 2.74
C ALA A 50 0.91 0.37 2.57
N ASP A 51 1.70 1.38 2.18
CA ASP A 51 3.16 1.25 2.08
C ASP A 51 3.81 0.91 3.43
N ARG A 52 3.33 1.49 4.54
CA ARG A 52 3.79 1.14 5.90
C ARG A 52 3.44 -0.29 6.28
N THR A 53 2.23 -0.75 5.92
CA THR A 53 1.82 -2.14 6.14
C THR A 53 2.72 -3.10 5.35
N LEU A 54 3.01 -2.81 4.08
CA LEU A 54 3.90 -3.61 3.26
C LEU A 54 5.31 -3.67 3.87
N MET A 55 5.83 -2.53 4.34
CA MET A 55 7.13 -2.48 5.02
C MET A 55 7.18 -3.33 6.31
N SER A 56 6.08 -3.38 7.07
CA SER A 56 5.97 -4.25 8.24
C SER A 56 6.01 -5.73 7.84
N ILE A 57 5.25 -6.12 6.82
CA ILE A 57 5.22 -7.51 6.32
C ILE A 57 6.60 -7.93 5.81
N ILE A 58 7.28 -7.06 5.05
CA ILE A 58 8.65 -7.30 4.57
C ILE A 58 9.57 -7.66 5.73
N ARG A 59 9.51 -6.91 6.83
CA ARG A 59 10.36 -7.14 8.01
C ARG A 59 10.06 -8.48 8.65
N THR A 60 8.79 -8.81 8.85
CA THR A 60 8.38 -10.10 9.43
C THR A 60 8.84 -11.27 8.55
N ALA A 61 8.64 -11.16 7.24
CA ALA A 61 9.09 -12.17 6.30
C ALA A 61 10.62 -12.33 6.29
N LEU A 62 11.37 -11.21 6.28
CA LEU A 62 12.83 -11.23 6.26
C LEU A 62 13.40 -11.87 7.53
N SER A 63 12.82 -11.59 8.70
CA SER A 63 13.22 -12.24 9.95
C SER A 63 13.00 -13.75 9.91
N LEU A 64 11.86 -14.21 9.38
CA LEU A 64 11.57 -15.64 9.25
C LEU A 64 12.51 -16.33 8.26
N ILE A 65 12.79 -15.67 7.12
CA ILE A 65 13.72 -16.17 6.10
C ILE A 65 15.14 -16.26 6.67
N GLY A 66 15.64 -15.18 7.25
CA GLY A 66 16.98 -15.12 7.82
C GLY A 66 17.15 -16.12 8.96
N PHE A 67 16.19 -16.21 9.87
CA PHE A 67 16.23 -17.15 10.98
C PHE A 67 16.14 -18.61 10.51
N GLY A 68 15.24 -18.91 9.56
CA GLY A 68 15.13 -20.24 8.95
C GLY A 68 16.42 -20.67 8.24
N PHE A 69 17.09 -19.73 7.55
CA PHE A 69 18.39 -19.95 6.93
C PHE A 69 19.50 -20.22 7.93
N THR A 70 19.60 -19.41 8.98
CA THR A 70 20.59 -19.60 10.04
C THR A 70 20.42 -20.94 10.74
N ILE A 71 19.19 -21.33 11.07
CA ILE A 71 18.92 -22.66 11.67
C ILE A 71 19.33 -23.78 10.71
N TYR A 72 18.92 -23.70 9.43
CA TYR A 72 19.28 -24.70 8.43
C TYR A 72 20.80 -24.94 8.40
N GLN A 73 21.57 -23.85 8.31
CA GLN A 73 23.03 -23.92 8.27
C GLN A 73 23.63 -24.41 9.57
N PHE A 74 23.20 -23.86 10.72
CA PHE A 74 23.75 -24.19 12.03
C PHE A 74 23.63 -25.69 12.34
N PHE A 75 22.46 -26.28 12.10
CA PHE A 75 22.26 -27.71 12.32
C PHE A 75 22.91 -28.57 11.23
N GLY A 76 22.99 -28.10 9.98
CA GLY A 76 23.74 -28.77 8.93
C GLY A 76 25.20 -29.02 9.33
N HIS A 77 25.88 -27.97 9.81
CA HIS A 77 27.28 -28.07 10.23
C HIS A 77 27.46 -28.92 11.50
N MET A 78 26.52 -28.90 12.45
CA MET A 78 26.59 -29.74 13.65
C MET A 78 26.49 -31.24 13.34
N LEU A 79 25.76 -31.62 12.29
CA LEU A 79 25.60 -33.01 11.90
C LEU A 79 26.82 -33.60 11.17
N GLU A 80 27.69 -32.75 10.64
CA GLU A 80 28.95 -33.16 10.04
C GLU A 80 30.04 -33.46 11.10
N VAL A 81 29.80 -33.10 12.37
CA VAL A 81 30.71 -33.40 13.47
C VAL A 81 30.60 -34.87 13.88
N PRO A 82 31.68 -35.68 13.78
CA PRO A 82 31.66 -37.09 14.15
C PRO A 82 31.32 -37.26 15.65
N GLY A 83 30.33 -38.11 15.96
CA GLY A 83 29.95 -38.45 17.34
C GLY A 83 28.62 -37.87 17.83
N VAL A 84 27.96 -37.02 17.04
CA VAL A 84 26.65 -36.43 17.39
C VAL A 84 25.51 -37.26 16.79
N GLY A 85 24.89 -38.13 17.60
CA GLY A 85 23.76 -38.99 17.21
C GLY A 85 22.40 -38.27 17.08
N LEU A 86 22.37 -37.05 16.54
CA LEU A 86 21.12 -36.31 16.32
C LEU A 86 20.40 -36.80 15.06
N ARG A 87 19.07 -36.89 15.11
CA ARG A 87 18.23 -37.24 13.95
C ARG A 87 18.41 -36.19 12.83
N PRO A 88 18.91 -36.55 11.63
CA PRO A 88 19.32 -35.58 10.60
C PRO A 88 18.24 -34.71 9.99
N HIS A 89 16.98 -35.12 10.08
CA HIS A 89 15.93 -34.53 9.25
C HIS A 89 15.09 -33.47 9.95
N ALA A 90 15.03 -33.45 11.29
CA ALA A 90 14.11 -32.56 12.00
C ALA A 90 14.51 -31.06 11.93
N PRO A 91 15.77 -30.65 12.16
CA PRO A 91 16.14 -29.24 12.12
C PRO A 91 16.15 -28.67 10.70
N ARG A 92 16.53 -29.51 9.72
CA ARG A 92 16.52 -29.15 8.30
C ARG A 92 15.12 -28.78 7.81
N ASN A 93 14.14 -29.63 8.12
CA ASN A 93 12.75 -29.40 7.73
C ASN A 93 12.18 -28.14 8.40
N PHE A 94 12.60 -27.86 9.64
CA PHE A 94 12.20 -26.65 10.35
C PHE A 94 12.73 -25.37 9.69
N GLY A 95 14.02 -25.34 9.31
CA GLY A 95 14.60 -24.22 8.58
C GLY A 95 13.89 -23.94 7.25
N ILE A 96 13.66 -25.00 6.45
CA ILE A 96 12.93 -24.91 5.18
C ILE A 96 11.49 -24.40 5.41
N ALA A 97 10.80 -24.90 6.45
CA ALA A 97 9.45 -24.46 6.77
C ALA A 97 9.39 -22.98 7.14
N LEU A 98 10.37 -22.46 7.90
CA LEU A 98 10.44 -21.04 8.25
C LEU A 98 10.69 -20.15 7.04
N VAL A 99 11.62 -20.52 6.16
CA VAL A 99 11.87 -19.78 4.93
C VAL A 99 10.65 -19.82 4.02
N GLY A 100 10.01 -20.98 3.87
CA GLY A 100 8.77 -21.13 3.13
C GLY A 100 7.65 -20.26 3.69
N LEU A 101 7.49 -20.22 5.01
CA LEU A 101 6.50 -19.35 5.66
C LEU A 101 6.79 -17.86 5.40
N GLY A 102 8.04 -17.43 5.53
CA GLY A 102 8.44 -16.05 5.21
C GLY A 102 8.16 -15.69 3.75
N MET A 103 8.42 -16.62 2.82
CA MET A 103 8.12 -16.44 1.40
C MET A 103 6.61 -16.35 1.12
N VAL A 104 5.79 -17.18 1.77
CA VAL A 104 4.33 -17.10 1.66
C VAL A 104 3.83 -15.76 2.17
N LEU A 105 4.29 -15.31 3.35
CA LEU A 105 3.91 -14.02 3.91
C LEU A 105 4.31 -12.85 3.00
N LEU A 106 5.51 -12.88 2.43
CA LEU A 106 5.98 -11.85 1.50
C LEU A 106 5.13 -11.82 0.22
N THR A 107 4.83 -13.00 -0.33
CA THR A 107 3.97 -13.14 -1.51
C THR A 107 2.57 -12.59 -1.24
N LEU A 108 1.98 -12.92 -0.09
CA LEU A 108 0.67 -12.43 0.32
C LEU A 108 0.67 -10.91 0.51
N GLY A 109 1.73 -10.35 1.10
CA GLY A 109 1.91 -8.91 1.25
C GLY A 109 1.99 -8.17 -0.08
N ILE A 110 2.75 -8.71 -1.03
CA ILE A 110 2.84 -8.17 -2.40
C ILE A 110 1.49 -8.22 -3.09
N LEU A 111 0.80 -9.37 -3.05
CA LEU A 111 -0.52 -9.53 -3.67
C LEU A 111 -1.55 -8.58 -3.07
N TYR A 112 -1.59 -8.47 -1.75
CA TYR A 112 -2.47 -7.53 -1.05
C TYR A 112 -2.19 -6.10 -1.48
N HIS A 113 -0.92 -5.68 -1.54
CA HIS A 113 -0.54 -4.33 -1.96
C HIS A 113 -0.94 -4.02 -3.41
N ILE A 114 -0.73 -4.96 -4.32
CA ILE A 114 -1.12 -4.81 -5.74
C ILE A 114 -2.64 -4.71 -5.85
N ARG A 115 -3.39 -5.64 -5.22
CA ARG A 115 -4.85 -5.68 -5.28
C ARG A 115 -5.47 -4.45 -4.63
N TYR A 116 -4.89 -3.97 -3.54
CA TYR A 116 -5.29 -2.74 -2.88
C TYR A 116 -5.07 -1.52 -3.79
N MET A 117 -3.92 -1.44 -4.46
CA MET A 117 -3.62 -0.34 -5.38
C MET A 117 -4.54 -0.36 -6.60
N GLN A 118 -4.89 -1.54 -7.11
CA GLN A 118 -5.86 -1.70 -8.20
C GLN A 118 -7.26 -1.27 -7.78
N GLY A 119 -7.73 -1.67 -6.59
CA GLY A 119 -9.02 -1.24 -6.05
C GLY A 119 -9.09 0.29 -5.90
N LEU A 120 -8.04 0.90 -5.34
CA LEU A 120 -7.95 2.35 -5.18
C LEU A 120 -7.93 3.09 -6.52
N ARG A 121 -7.34 2.50 -7.56
CA ARG A 121 -7.34 3.07 -8.92
C ARG A 121 -8.72 3.00 -9.55
N ALA A 122 -9.44 1.88 -9.42
CA ALA A 122 -10.79 1.73 -9.95
C ALA A 122 -11.76 2.73 -9.29
N GLU A 123 -11.70 2.86 -7.96
CA GLU A 123 -12.54 3.81 -7.20
C GLU A 123 -12.22 5.27 -7.58
N ARG A 124 -10.95 5.59 -7.83
CA ARG A 124 -10.55 6.92 -8.31
C ARG A 124 -11.02 7.18 -9.74
N GLU A 125 -11.02 6.18 -10.61
CA GLU A 125 -11.43 6.30 -12.01
C GLU A 125 -12.94 6.55 -12.14
N GLU A 126 -13.73 5.93 -11.26
CA GLU A 126 -15.16 6.18 -11.12
C GLU A 126 -15.42 7.64 -10.70
N MET A 127 -14.72 8.15 -9.67
CA MET A 127 -14.87 9.54 -9.24
C MET A 127 -14.36 10.59 -10.26
N ILE A 128 -13.42 10.22 -11.13
CA ILE A 128 -12.99 11.08 -12.25
C ILE A 128 -14.07 11.12 -13.34
N ARG A 129 -14.69 9.97 -13.67
CA ARG A 129 -15.82 9.92 -14.63
C ARG A 129 -17.00 10.76 -14.18
N GLU A 130 -17.23 10.82 -12.87
CA GLU A 130 -18.29 11.64 -12.26
C GLU A 130 -17.92 13.13 -12.15
N GLY A 131 -16.72 13.55 -12.57
CA GLY A 131 -16.28 14.95 -12.56
C GLY A 131 -15.98 15.52 -11.16
N LEU A 132 -15.93 14.67 -10.13
CA LEU A 132 -15.75 15.06 -8.73
C LEU A 132 -14.29 15.42 -8.39
N ILE A 133 -13.32 15.05 -9.24
CA ILE A 133 -11.89 15.25 -8.97
C ILE A 133 -11.11 15.66 -10.23
N HIS A 134 -10.53 16.87 -10.23
CA HIS A 134 -9.72 17.43 -11.33
C HIS A 134 -8.20 17.29 -11.13
N GLY A 135 -7.76 16.33 -10.32
CA GLY A 135 -6.35 16.22 -9.89
C GLY A 135 -5.53 15.21 -10.70
N GLU A 136 -4.73 15.72 -11.65
CA GLU A 136 -3.56 15.02 -12.18
C GLU A 136 -2.57 14.75 -11.05
N SER A 137 -2.49 13.50 -10.58
CA SER A 137 -1.40 13.08 -9.71
C SER A 137 -0.74 11.87 -10.34
N HIS A 138 0.48 12.08 -10.84
CA HIS A 138 1.41 11.03 -11.24
C HIS A 138 1.38 9.91 -10.19
N TYR A 139 1.22 8.66 -10.62
CA TYR A 139 1.29 7.47 -9.77
C TYR A 139 2.74 6.97 -9.76
N PRO A 140 3.64 7.45 -8.88
CA PRO A 140 4.98 6.87 -8.79
C PRO A 140 4.87 5.45 -8.25
N ILE A 141 5.65 4.54 -8.84
CA ILE A 141 5.82 3.17 -8.37
C ILE A 141 6.43 3.24 -6.96
N SER A 142 5.81 2.60 -5.97
CA SER A 142 6.32 2.65 -4.60
C SER A 142 7.62 1.84 -4.49
N LEU A 143 8.68 2.47 -3.95
CA LEU A 143 9.99 1.82 -3.73
C LEU A 143 9.86 0.55 -2.88
N THR A 144 8.89 0.51 -1.97
CA THR A 144 8.50 -0.64 -1.15
C THR A 144 8.11 -1.87 -1.97
N LEU A 145 7.47 -1.69 -3.13
CA LEU A 145 7.12 -2.82 -4.00
C LEU A 145 8.37 -3.38 -4.70
N ILE A 146 9.28 -2.50 -5.11
CA ILE A 146 10.57 -2.91 -5.71
C ILE A 146 11.40 -3.69 -4.70
N THR A 147 11.53 -3.18 -3.47
CA THR A 147 12.27 -3.87 -2.42
C THR A 147 11.62 -5.21 -2.05
N ALA A 148 10.28 -5.28 -1.97
CA ALA A 148 9.57 -6.55 -1.76
C ALA A 148 9.89 -7.57 -2.87
N GLY A 149 9.90 -7.14 -4.13
CA GLY A 149 10.25 -7.99 -5.27
C GLY A 149 11.69 -8.51 -5.23
N LEU A 150 12.66 -7.63 -4.92
CA LEU A 150 14.07 -8.02 -4.75
C LEU A 150 14.25 -9.02 -3.60
N LEU A 151 13.58 -8.80 -2.47
CA LEU A 151 13.63 -9.71 -1.32
C LEU A 151 12.96 -11.05 -1.62
N TRP A 152 11.90 -11.06 -2.42
CA TRP A 152 11.24 -12.28 -2.87
C TRP A 152 12.17 -13.12 -3.75
N LEU A 153 12.92 -12.49 -4.66
CA LEU A 153 13.96 -13.17 -5.43
C LEU A 153 15.06 -13.75 -4.52
N LEU A 154 15.49 -12.99 -3.51
CA LEU A 154 16.49 -13.47 -2.55
C LEU A 154 15.99 -14.67 -1.73
N GLY A 155 14.73 -14.65 -1.29
CA GLY A 155 14.13 -15.78 -0.59
C GLY A 155 13.94 -17.01 -1.49
N LEU A 156 13.64 -16.81 -2.78
CA LEU A 156 13.62 -17.89 -3.76
C LEU A 156 15.01 -18.53 -3.90
N LEU A 157 16.06 -17.72 -4.04
CA LEU A 157 17.45 -18.20 -4.06
C LEU A 157 17.82 -18.98 -2.80
N ALA A 158 17.37 -18.52 -1.63
CA ALA A 158 17.58 -19.23 -0.36
C ALA A 158 16.93 -20.62 -0.36
N ILE A 159 15.69 -20.74 -0.83
CA ILE A 159 14.99 -22.04 -0.93
C ILE A 159 15.72 -22.97 -1.91
N VAL A 160 16.14 -22.45 -3.06
CA VAL A 160 16.88 -23.22 -4.07
C VAL A 160 18.20 -23.73 -3.46
N SER A 161 18.98 -22.86 -2.81
CA SER A 161 20.23 -23.24 -2.15
C SER A 161 20.02 -24.34 -1.10
N MET A 162 19.01 -24.22 -0.23
CA MET A 162 18.67 -25.25 0.77
C MET A 162 18.22 -26.59 0.15
N THR A 163 17.55 -26.53 -1.00
CA THR A 163 17.00 -27.73 -1.63
C THR A 163 18.10 -28.51 -2.35
N PHE A 164 18.97 -27.80 -3.07
CA PHE A 164 20.01 -28.42 -3.89
C PHE A 164 21.35 -28.62 -3.14
N ASN A 165 21.45 -28.21 -1.86
CA ASN A 165 22.70 -28.20 -1.08
C ASN A 165 23.87 -27.48 -1.78
N VAL A 166 23.59 -26.65 -2.78
CA VAL A 166 24.60 -25.80 -3.41
C VAL A 166 24.69 -24.56 -2.53
N ALA A 167 25.76 -24.43 -1.78
CA ALA A 167 26.13 -23.16 -1.17
C ALA A 167 26.67 -22.28 -2.30
N PRO A 168 25.97 -21.23 -2.77
CA PRO A 168 26.47 -20.35 -3.82
C PRO A 168 27.69 -19.51 -3.36
N PHE A 169 28.11 -19.62 -2.10
CA PHE A 169 29.22 -18.88 -1.49
C PHE A 169 30.22 -19.77 -0.74
N ALA A 170 30.27 -21.07 -1.04
CA ALA A 170 31.34 -21.95 -0.54
C ALA A 170 32.59 -21.83 -1.42
#